data_AF-A0A7X6NRG2-F1
#
_entry.id   AF-A0A7X6NRG2-F1
#
_cell.length_a   1.000
_cell.length_b   1.000
_cell.length_c   1.000
_cell.angle_alpha   90.00
_cell.angle_beta   90.00
_cell.angle_gamma   90.00
#
_symmetry.space_group_name_H-M   'P 1'
#
loop_
_entity.id
_entity.type
_entity.pdbx_description
1 polymer ?
#
loop_
_entity_poly.entity_id
_entity_poly.type
_entity_poly.pdbx_seq_one_letter_code
_entity_poly.pdbx_strand_id
1 'polypeptide(L)'
;MQRLTRAYRNARILDIDSSSRIIIFSDSHRGDGSLSDEFHKDRDIFEAALQHYFDEGFTLIEAGDNDELWEYSKFHHILKANPEVFRLLRQFHVKDRYIRIYGNHDMQLRDPKFVRQHLYLRLNDVTGHVEPLLDGTKVEEAVLLRHNDTDQEILTVHGHQGDFPNDQIWG
;
A
#
# COMPACT_ATOMS: atom_id res chain seq x y z
N MET A 1 -8.51 -13.53 -17.97
CA MET A 1 -7.31 -13.36 -18.84
C MET A 1 -7.10 -11.93 -19.37
N GLN A 2 -8.08 -11.24 -19.96
CA GLN A 2 -7.88 -9.87 -20.50
C GLN A 2 -7.47 -8.82 -19.44
N ARG A 3 -7.95 -8.95 -18.19
CA ARG A 3 -7.59 -8.06 -17.07
C ARG A 3 -6.14 -8.20 -16.65
N LEU A 4 -5.65 -9.43 -16.45
CA LEU A 4 -4.25 -9.68 -16.09
C LEU A 4 -3.28 -9.20 -17.18
N THR A 5 -3.62 -9.40 -18.47
CA THR A 5 -2.83 -8.85 -19.57
C THR A 5 -2.79 -7.33 -19.58
N ARG A 6 -3.92 -6.66 -19.27
CA ARG A 6 -3.97 -5.20 -19.13
C ARG A 6 -3.12 -4.73 -17.94
N ALA A 7 -3.24 -5.39 -16.79
CA ALA A 7 -2.46 -5.08 -15.60
C ALA A 7 -0.96 -5.21 -15.88
N TYR A 8 -0.52 -6.31 -16.51
CA TYR A 8 0.85 -6.52 -16.94
C TYR A 8 1.36 -5.42 -17.89
N ARG A 9 0.58 -5.07 -18.93
CA ARG A 9 0.99 -4.04 -19.91
C ARG A 9 1.09 -2.63 -19.34
N ASN A 10 0.34 -2.34 -18.28
CA ASN A 10 0.34 -1.03 -17.63
C ASN A 10 1.10 -1.03 -16.30
N ALA A 11 1.74 -2.14 -15.93
CA ALA A 11 2.41 -2.27 -14.65
C ALA A 11 3.55 -1.26 -14.54
N ARG A 12 3.73 -0.68 -13.35
CA ARG A 12 4.95 0.05 -13.03
C ARG A 12 6.11 -0.95 -13.05
N ILE A 13 7.10 -0.71 -13.90
CA ILE A 13 8.31 -1.53 -13.93
C ILE A 13 9.21 -1.09 -12.77
N LEU A 14 9.65 -2.04 -11.96
CA LEU A 14 10.72 -1.88 -10.99
C LEU A 14 11.86 -2.81 -11.40
N ASP A 15 12.94 -2.22 -11.89
CA ASP A 15 14.16 -2.95 -12.23
C ASP A 15 14.87 -3.39 -10.94
N ILE A 16 15.19 -4.68 -10.84
CA ILE A 16 15.85 -5.29 -9.68
C ILE A 16 17.09 -6.08 -10.11
N ASP A 17 17.94 -6.34 -9.14
CA ASP A 17 19.14 -7.17 -9.28
C ASP A 17 19.26 -8.15 -8.10
N SER A 18 20.34 -8.93 -8.08
CA SER A 18 20.59 -9.93 -7.02
C SER A 18 20.85 -9.34 -5.63
N SER A 19 21.03 -8.02 -5.52
CA SER A 19 21.20 -7.31 -4.24
C SER A 19 19.91 -6.64 -3.74
N SER A 20 18.90 -6.56 -4.61
CA SER A 20 17.64 -5.89 -4.34
C SER A 20 16.86 -6.63 -3.25
N ARG A 21 16.43 -5.89 -2.23
CA ARG A 21 15.64 -6.40 -1.11
C ARG A 21 14.23 -5.83 -1.18
N ILE A 22 13.25 -6.69 -1.44
CA ILE A 22 11.84 -6.31 -1.62
C ILE A 22 11.00 -7.00 -0.54
N ILE A 23 10.10 -6.24 0.10
CA ILE A 23 9.06 -6.77 0.97
C ILE A 23 7.70 -6.43 0.36
N ILE A 24 6.81 -7.42 0.35
CA ILE A 24 5.45 -7.27 -0.18
C ILE A 24 4.47 -7.55 0.96
N PHE A 25 3.65 -6.56 1.31
CA PHE A 25 2.53 -6.70 2.22
C PHE A 25 1.23 -6.55 1.46
N SER A 26 0.19 -7.27 1.88
CA SER A 26 -1.14 -7.26 1.25
C SER A 26 -2.18 -7.54 2.33
N ASP A 27 -3.44 -7.14 2.10
CA ASP A 27 -4.58 -7.52 2.93
C ASP A 27 -4.38 -7.17 4.41
N SER A 28 -3.74 -6.02 4.67
CA SER A 28 -3.52 -5.55 6.05
C SER A 28 -4.82 -5.09 6.70
N HIS A 29 -5.82 -4.66 5.92
CA HIS A 29 -7.12 -4.15 6.39
C HIS A 29 -7.03 -3.19 7.59
N ARG A 30 -6.18 -2.17 7.50
CA ARG A 30 -6.04 -1.16 8.56
C ARG A 30 -7.35 -0.39 8.73
N GLY A 31 -7.97 -0.54 9.89
CA GLY A 31 -9.21 0.13 10.26
C GLY A 31 -9.01 1.40 11.09
N ASP A 32 -10.07 1.77 11.80
CA ASP A 32 -10.14 2.99 12.62
C ASP A 32 -9.73 2.80 14.09
N GLY A 33 -9.18 1.64 14.46
CA GLY A 33 -8.76 1.31 15.82
C GLY A 33 -9.91 0.99 16.77
N SER A 34 -11.14 0.78 16.26
CA SER A 34 -12.28 0.33 17.06
C SER A 34 -12.11 -1.13 17.54
N LEU A 35 -12.99 -1.60 18.43
CA LEU A 35 -12.95 -2.99 18.91
C LEU A 35 -13.23 -4.03 17.81
N SER A 36 -13.87 -3.61 16.72
CA SER A 36 -14.11 -4.42 15.52
C SER A 36 -12.95 -4.38 14.51
N ASP A 37 -11.95 -3.53 14.72
CA ASP A 37 -10.76 -3.46 13.90
C ASP A 37 -9.82 -4.62 14.25
N GLU A 38 -9.77 -5.64 13.40
CA GLU A 38 -8.89 -6.80 13.61
C GLU A 38 -7.41 -6.43 13.46
N PHE A 39 -7.08 -5.50 12.54
CA PHE A 39 -5.70 -5.01 12.39
C PHE A 39 -5.18 -4.38 13.68
N HIS A 40 -6.06 -3.73 14.46
CA HIS A 40 -5.67 -3.13 15.73
C HIS A 40 -5.01 -4.13 16.70
N LYS A 41 -5.35 -5.43 16.63
CA LYS A 41 -4.75 -6.47 17.48
C LYS A 41 -3.34 -6.85 17.04
N ASP A 42 -3.06 -6.76 15.74
CA ASP A 42 -1.78 -7.14 15.12
C ASP A 42 -0.90 -5.93 14.77
N ARG A 43 -1.36 -4.71 15.06
CA ARG A 43 -0.67 -3.47 14.72
C ARG A 43 0.77 -3.45 15.22
N ASP A 44 1.01 -3.85 16.47
CA ASP A 44 2.35 -3.75 17.08
C ASP A 44 3.36 -4.69 16.39
N ILE A 45 2.95 -5.90 15.99
CA ILE A 45 3.82 -6.82 15.26
C ILE A 45 4.04 -6.35 13.81
N PHE A 46 3.02 -5.78 13.18
CA PHE A 46 3.13 -5.17 11.86
C PHE A 46 4.11 -3.99 11.87
N GLU A 47 4.01 -3.09 12.85
CA GLU A 47 4.91 -1.94 13.03
C GLU A 47 6.36 -2.40 13.26
N ALA A 48 6.57 -3.41 14.10
CA ALA A 48 7.89 -3.97 14.34
C ALA A 48 8.51 -4.57 13.07
N ALA A 49 7.73 -5.32 12.28
CA ALA A 49 8.19 -5.86 11.01
C ALA A 49 8.52 -4.74 10.01
N LEU A 50 7.65 -3.73 9.90
CA LEU A 50 7.82 -2.61 8.99
C LEU A 50 9.08 -1.78 9.33
N GLN A 51 9.33 -1.53 10.61
CA GLN A 51 10.56 -0.87 11.09
C GLN A 51 11.80 -1.71 10.76
N HIS A 52 11.78 -3.03 11.01
CA HIS A 52 12.88 -3.93 10.68
C HIS A 52 13.25 -3.87 9.20
N TYR A 53 12.27 -4.00 8.30
CA TYR A 53 12.52 -3.95 6.85
C TYR A 53 12.99 -2.56 6.40
N PHE A 54 12.52 -1.49 7.05
CA PHE A 54 12.99 -0.14 6.77
C PHE A 54 14.48 0.00 7.06
N ASP A 55 14.91 -0.44 8.25
CA ASP A 55 16.28 -0.37 8.75
C ASP A 55 17.22 -1.26 7.93
N GLU A 56 16.73 -2.43 7.50
CA GLU A 56 17.43 -3.33 6.59
C GLU A 56 17.40 -2.86 5.12
N GLY A 57 16.93 -1.66 4.80
CA GLY A 57 17.10 -1.11 3.46
C GLY A 57 16.18 -1.72 2.38
N PHE A 58 15.06 -2.35 2.75
CA PHE A 58 14.12 -2.94 1.79
C PHE A 58 13.32 -1.87 1.02
N THR A 59 12.84 -2.23 -0.17
CA THR A 59 11.73 -1.53 -0.84
C THR A 59 10.42 -2.21 -0.47
N LEU A 60 9.46 -1.40 -0.03
CA LEU A 60 8.11 -1.86 0.34
C LEU A 60 7.16 -1.75 -0.84
N ILE A 61 6.46 -2.84 -1.11
CA ILE A 61 5.31 -2.89 -2.01
C ILE A 61 4.07 -3.25 -1.18
N GLU A 62 3.12 -2.33 -1.08
CA GLU A 62 1.79 -2.62 -0.54
C GLU A 62 0.86 -3.08 -1.67
N ALA A 63 0.55 -4.37 -1.73
CA ALA A 63 -0.07 -5.07 -2.85
C ALA A 63 -1.62 -5.08 -2.85
N GLY A 64 -2.26 -4.06 -2.28
CA GLY A 64 -3.72 -3.92 -2.24
C GLY A 64 -4.36 -4.28 -0.90
N ASP A 65 -5.60 -3.80 -0.70
CA ASP A 65 -6.46 -4.03 0.48
C ASP A 65 -5.78 -3.76 1.83
N ASN A 66 -4.95 -2.71 1.88
CA ASN A 66 -4.19 -2.39 3.07
C ASN A 66 -4.89 -1.39 4.00
N ASP A 67 -5.76 -0.52 3.48
CA ASP A 67 -6.59 0.38 4.28
C ASP A 67 -8.07 0.06 4.03
N GLU A 68 -8.86 -0.17 5.09
CA GLU A 68 -10.25 -0.61 5.00
C GLU A 68 -11.20 0.56 4.67
N LEU A 69 -11.12 1.05 3.43
CA LEU A 69 -11.92 2.18 2.94
C LEU A 69 -13.35 1.83 2.56
N TRP A 70 -13.68 0.53 2.50
CA TRP A 70 -15.03 0.07 2.23
C TRP A 70 -15.90 0.24 3.49
N GLU A 71 -15.42 -0.21 4.65
CA GLU A 71 -16.13 -0.01 5.92
C GLU A 71 -15.93 1.39 6.52
N TYR A 72 -14.70 1.94 6.41
CA TYR A 72 -14.34 3.23 6.97
C TYR A 72 -14.07 4.27 5.87
N SER A 73 -15.15 4.79 5.28
CA SER A 73 -15.11 5.80 4.20
C SER A 73 -14.30 7.09 4.50
N LYS A 74 -13.96 7.32 5.76
CA LYS A 74 -13.18 8.47 6.24
C LYS A 74 -11.74 8.06 6.50
N PHE A 75 -10.89 8.17 5.46
CA PHE A 75 -9.45 7.89 5.53
C PHE A 75 -8.74 8.54 6.73
N HIS A 76 -9.18 9.73 7.15
CA HIS A 76 -8.59 10.41 8.31
C HIS A 76 -8.75 9.67 9.63
N HIS A 77 -9.75 8.80 9.79
CA HIS A 77 -9.90 7.96 10.99
C HIS A 77 -8.84 6.85 10.99
N ILE A 78 -8.65 6.17 9.86
CA ILE A 78 -7.58 5.16 9.68
C ILE A 78 -6.20 5.78 9.94
N LEU A 79 -5.96 6.96 9.39
CA LEU A 79 -4.70 7.69 9.60
C LEU A 79 -4.45 8.04 11.08
N LYS A 80 -5.50 8.50 11.79
CA LYS A 80 -5.39 8.84 13.22
C LYS A 80 -5.22 7.61 14.10
N ALA A 81 -5.79 6.47 13.71
CA ALA A 81 -5.70 5.21 14.46
C ALA A 81 -4.33 4.53 14.31
N ASN A 82 -3.64 4.77 13.19
CA ASN A 82 -2.39 4.09 12.83
C ASN A 82 -1.20 5.06 12.60
N PRO A 83 -0.91 5.99 13.53
CA PRO A 83 0.04 7.08 13.30
C PRO A 83 1.47 6.58 13.04
N GLU A 84 1.90 5.52 13.71
CA GLU A 84 3.24 4.95 13.57
C GLU A 84 3.41 4.21 12.24
N VAL A 85 2.40 3.44 11.80
CA VAL A 85 2.37 2.85 10.45
C VAL A 85 2.55 3.94 9.39
N PHE A 86 1.75 5.01 9.42
CA PHE A 86 1.88 6.08 8.44
C PHE A 86 3.19 6.87 8.56
N ARG A 87 3.78 6.98 9.76
CA ARG A 87 5.13 7.53 9.94
C ARG A 87 6.18 6.66 9.24
N LEU A 88 6.08 5.34 9.35
CA LEU A 88 6.97 4.38 8.69
C LEU A 88 6.79 4.39 7.16
N LEU A 89 5.54 4.34 6.66
CA LEU A 89 5.25 4.45 5.23
C LEU A 89 5.83 5.73 4.62
N ARG A 90 5.68 6.86 5.32
CA ARG A 90 6.31 8.13 4.92
C ARG A 90 7.82 8.01 4.83
N GLN A 91 8.48 7.28 5.73
CA GLN A 91 9.94 7.08 5.68
C GLN A 91 10.37 6.28 4.45
N PHE A 92 9.65 5.22 4.08
CA PHE A 92 9.89 4.53 2.82
C PHE A 92 9.69 5.46 1.62
N HIS A 93 8.60 6.24 1.62
CA HIS A 93 8.26 7.17 0.54
C HIS A 93 9.33 8.23 0.31
N VAL A 94 9.78 8.94 1.35
CA VAL A 94 10.81 9.98 1.20
C VAL A 94 12.18 9.43 0.77
N LYS A 95 12.36 8.11 0.87
CA LYS A 95 13.57 7.40 0.40
C LYS A 95 13.38 6.77 -1.00
N ASP A 96 12.25 7.02 -1.66
CA ASP A 96 11.86 6.40 -2.93
C ASP A 96 11.84 4.86 -2.88
N ARG A 97 11.47 4.32 -1.70
CA ARG A 97 11.39 2.87 -1.41
C ARG A 97 9.96 2.41 -1.10
N TYR A 98 8.96 3.15 -1.55
CA TYR A 98 7.55 2.81 -1.34
C TYR A 98 6.79 2.75 -2.66
N ILE A 99 6.10 1.64 -2.88
CA ILE A 99 5.18 1.44 -3.99
C ILE A 99 3.86 0.93 -3.42
N ARG A 100 2.76 1.51 -3.89
CA ARG A 100 1.42 1.09 -3.49
C ARG A 100 0.62 0.65 -4.70
N ILE A 101 -0.02 -0.50 -4.58
CA ILE A 101 -1.00 -1.04 -5.51
C ILE A 101 -2.38 -0.93 -4.85
N TYR A 102 -3.42 -0.62 -5.62
CA TYR A 102 -4.80 -0.69 -5.12
C TYR A 102 -5.39 -2.10 -5.32
N GLY A 103 -6.19 -2.52 -4.35
CA GLY A 103 -7.03 -3.72 -4.38
C GLY A 103 -8.50 -3.40 -4.64
N ASN A 104 -9.38 -4.35 -4.29
CA ASN A 104 -10.84 -4.22 -4.47
C ASN A 104 -11.49 -3.44 -3.32
N HIS A 105 -10.99 -3.56 -2.09
CA HIS A 105 -11.52 -2.84 -0.92
C HIS A 105 -11.09 -1.36 -0.90
N ASP A 106 -9.99 -1.00 -1.56
CA ASP A 106 -9.48 0.38 -1.65
C ASP A 106 -9.45 0.94 -3.08
N MET A 107 -10.42 0.52 -3.92
CA MET A 107 -10.55 0.96 -5.32
C MET A 107 -10.61 2.49 -5.52
N GLN A 108 -11.00 3.27 -4.52
CA GLN A 108 -10.99 4.74 -4.59
C GLN A 108 -9.58 5.29 -4.86
N LEU A 109 -8.53 4.56 -4.45
CA LEU A 109 -7.14 4.93 -4.69
C LEU A 109 -6.74 4.91 -6.17
N ARG A 110 -7.54 4.30 -7.04
CA ARG A 110 -7.35 4.40 -8.48
C ARG A 110 -7.53 5.83 -9.01
N ASP A 111 -8.30 6.69 -8.31
CA ASP A 111 -8.49 8.08 -8.68
C ASP A 111 -7.35 8.96 -8.12
N PRO A 112 -6.49 9.56 -8.96
CA PRO A 112 -5.41 10.43 -8.49
C PRO A 112 -5.90 11.64 -7.68
N LYS A 113 -7.15 12.10 -7.89
CA LYS A 113 -7.74 13.18 -7.08
C LYS A 113 -8.00 12.71 -5.65
N PHE A 114 -8.53 11.50 -5.48
CA PHE A 114 -8.74 10.89 -4.17
C PHE A 114 -7.41 10.70 -3.43
N VAL A 115 -6.39 10.18 -4.13
CA VAL A 115 -5.03 10.01 -3.59
C VAL A 115 -4.46 11.36 -3.13
N ARG A 116 -4.52 12.40 -3.97
CA ARG A 116 -4.04 13.74 -3.61
C ARG A 116 -4.78 14.30 -2.39
N GLN A 117 -6.09 14.09 -2.30
CA GLN A 117 -6.90 14.63 -1.21
C GLN A 117 -6.61 13.96 0.14
N HIS A 118 -6.29 12.67 0.13
CA HIS A 118 -6.24 11.86 1.37
C HIS A 118 -4.83 11.40 1.77
N LEU A 119 -3.91 11.21 0.82
CA LEU A 119 -2.58 10.65 1.09
C LEU A 119 -1.44 11.68 1.05
N TYR A 120 -1.61 12.81 0.39
CA TYR A 120 -0.48 13.73 0.19
C TYR A 120 -0.10 14.50 1.46
N LEU A 121 -1.10 14.85 2.27
CA LEU A 121 -0.92 15.72 3.41
C LEU A 121 -1.58 15.12 4.65
N ARG A 122 -1.02 15.41 5.82
CA ARG A 122 -1.62 15.10 7.13
C ARG A 122 -1.64 16.34 8.00
N LEU A 123 -2.60 16.42 8.91
CA LEU A 123 -2.57 17.39 10.00
C LEU A 123 -1.74 16.80 11.16
N ASN A 124 -0.72 17.51 11.60
CA ASN A 124 0.00 17.18 12.82
C ASN A 124 -0.80 17.71 14.01
N ASP A 125 -1.44 16.83 14.77
CA ASP A 125 -2.31 17.21 15.89
C ASP A 125 -1.53 17.89 17.05
N VAL A 126 -0.20 17.71 17.13
CA VAL A 126 0.65 18.34 18.16
C VAL A 126 0.99 19.78 17.79
N THR A 127 1.35 20.03 16.53
CA THR A 127 1.78 21.37 16.08
C THR A 127 0.66 22.18 15.45
N GLY A 128 -0.45 21.54 15.07
CA GLY A 128 -1.55 22.14 14.31
C GLY A 128 -1.21 22.43 12.84
N HIS A 129 -0.03 22.02 12.37
CA HIS A 129 0.42 22.30 11.01
C HIS A 129 0.12 21.15 10.04
N VAL A 130 -0.14 21.51 8.79
CA VAL A 130 -0.28 20.54 7.69
C VAL A 130 1.11 20.20 7.16
N GLU A 131 1.41 18.90 7.10
CA GLU A 131 2.71 18.37 6.70
C GLU A 131 2.56 17.38 5.53
N PRO A 132 3.58 17.26 4.65
CA PRO A 132 3.62 16.19 3.65
C PRO A 132 3.61 14.80 4.29
N LEU A 133 2.76 13.92 3.79
CA LEU A 133 2.63 12.52 4.19
C LEU A 133 3.21 11.60 3.11
N LEU A 134 2.49 11.45 1.99
CA LEU A 134 2.87 10.66 0.82
C LEU A 134 2.69 11.53 -0.43
N ASP A 135 3.31 12.71 -0.42
CA ASP A 135 3.17 13.72 -1.46
C ASP A 135 3.76 13.24 -2.78
N GLY A 136 3.01 13.42 -3.87
CA GLY A 136 3.44 12.97 -5.20
C GLY A 136 3.33 11.46 -5.43
N THR A 137 2.91 10.67 -4.44
CA THR A 137 2.69 9.23 -4.61
C THR A 137 1.66 8.97 -5.70
N LYS A 138 1.93 7.94 -6.49
CA LYS A 138 0.99 7.33 -7.43
C LYS A 138 0.65 5.94 -6.91
N VAL A 139 -0.63 5.60 -6.96
CA VAL A 139 -1.09 4.24 -6.63
C VAL A 139 -1.26 3.50 -7.95
N GLU A 140 -0.57 2.38 -8.08
CA GLU A 140 -0.45 1.61 -9.31
C GLU A 140 -1.51 0.51 -9.39
N GLU A 141 -1.82 0.04 -10.59
CA GLU A 141 -2.70 -1.14 -10.80
C GLU A 141 -1.93 -2.46 -10.62
N ALA A 142 -0.61 -2.43 -10.89
CA ALA A 142 0.30 -3.57 -10.83
C ALA A 142 1.75 -3.09 -10.80
N VAL A 143 2.65 -3.95 -10.31
CA VAL A 143 4.10 -3.75 -10.38
C VAL A 143 4.74 -4.95 -11.08
N LEU A 144 5.68 -4.68 -11.99
CA LEU A 144 6.47 -5.71 -12.67
C LEU A 144 7.90 -5.61 -12.17
N LEU A 145 8.32 -6.57 -11.37
CA LEU A 145 9.73 -6.70 -10.97
C LEU A 145 10.47 -7.35 -12.12
N ARG A 146 11.45 -6.65 -12.69
CA ARG A 146 12.24 -7.15 -13.82
C ARG A 146 13.69 -7.29 -13.39
N HIS A 147 14.23 -8.50 -13.45
CA HIS A 147 15.62 -8.75 -13.12
C HIS A 147 16.53 -8.36 -14.28
N ASN A 148 17.46 -7.43 -14.03
CA ASN A 148 18.28 -6.80 -15.07
C ASN A 148 19.16 -7.78 -15.86
N ASP A 149 19.66 -8.85 -15.22
CA ASP A 149 20.63 -9.76 -15.86
C ASP A 149 20.00 -11.00 -16.50
N THR A 150 18.75 -11.33 -16.16
CA THR A 150 18.14 -12.61 -16.52
C THR A 150 16.87 -12.47 -17.35
N ASP A 151 16.40 -11.23 -17.56
CA ASP A 151 15.09 -10.92 -18.13
C ASP A 151 13.92 -11.61 -17.40
N GLN A 152 14.14 -12.10 -16.18
CA GLN A 152 13.09 -12.71 -15.38
C GLN A 152 12.14 -11.62 -14.88
N GLU A 153 10.85 -11.88 -15.05
CA GLU A 153 9.79 -10.98 -14.64
C GLU A 153 8.90 -11.61 -13.57
N ILE A 154 8.58 -10.84 -12.53
CA ILE A 154 7.62 -11.19 -11.50
C ILE A 154 6.55 -10.10 -11.49
N LEU A 155 5.33 -10.47 -11.87
CA LEU A 155 4.17 -9.57 -11.84
C LEU A 155 3.51 -9.63 -10.46
N THR A 156 3.46 -8.48 -9.78
CA THR A 156 2.71 -8.27 -8.53
C THR A 156 1.39 -7.57 -8.84
N VAL A 157 0.29 -8.21 -8.44
CA VAL A 157 -1.10 -7.73 -8.59
C VAL A 157 -1.89 -8.15 -7.34
N HIS A 158 -3.04 -7.51 -7.10
CA HIS A 158 -4.00 -7.98 -6.10
C HIS A 158 -4.92 -9.07 -6.67
N GLY A 159 -5.65 -9.79 -5.81
CA GLY A 159 -6.50 -10.93 -6.21
C GLY A 159 -7.62 -10.58 -7.20
N HIS A 160 -8.21 -9.39 -7.10
CA HIS A 160 -9.35 -8.96 -7.93
C HIS A 160 -9.04 -8.81 -9.43
N GLN A 161 -7.75 -8.75 -9.79
CA GLN A 161 -7.29 -8.77 -11.18
C GLN A 161 -7.38 -10.18 -11.81
N GLY A 162 -7.54 -11.24 -11.00
CA GLY A 162 -7.48 -12.66 -11.37
C GLY A 162 -8.83 -13.35 -11.61
N ASP A 163 -9.81 -13.24 -10.70
CA ASP A 163 -11.12 -13.90 -10.83
C ASP A 163 -12.22 -13.24 -9.98
N PHE A 164 -13.40 -12.99 -10.58
CA PHE A 164 -14.52 -12.28 -9.94
C PHE A 164 -15.36 -13.09 -8.91
N PRO A 165 -15.45 -14.45 -8.90
CA PRO A 165 -16.42 -15.10 -8.00
C PRO A 165 -16.03 -15.17 -6.52
N ASN A 166 -14.78 -14.91 -6.15
CA ASN A 166 -14.32 -15.09 -4.76
C ASN A 166 -14.22 -13.79 -3.95
N ASP A 167 -14.32 -12.62 -4.59
CA ASP A 167 -14.09 -11.30 -3.97
C ASP A 167 -15.37 -10.62 -3.45
N GLN A 168 -16.51 -11.31 -3.40
CA GLN A 168 -17.78 -10.78 -2.88
C GLN A 168 -18.41 -11.61 -1.75
N ILE A 169 -17.70 -12.57 -1.16
CA ILE A 169 -18.26 -13.36 -0.06
C ILE A 169 -17.27 -13.44 1.10
N TRP A 170 -17.32 -12.42 1.97
CA TRP A 170 -17.13 -12.62 3.40
C TRP A 170 -18.18 -11.77 4.13
N GLY A 171 -19.30 -12.43 4.42
CA GLY A 171 -20.40 -12.00 5.27
C GLY A 171 -21.06 -13.24 5.85
#